data_AF-A0A941CSR7-F1
#
_entry.id   AF-A0A941CSR7-F1
#
_cell.length_a   1.000
_cell.length_b   1.000
_cell.length_c   1.000
_cell.angle_alpha   90.00
_cell.angle_beta   90.00
_cell.angle_gamma   90.00
#
_symmetry.space_group_name_H-M   'P 1'
#
loop_
_entity.id
_entity.type
_entity.pdbx_description
1 polymer ?
#
loop_
_entity_poly.entity_id
_entity_poly.type
_entity_poly.pdbx_seq_one_letter_code
_entity_poly.pdbx_strand_id
1 'polypeptide(L)'
;MKRIEYFAVITSLFKFKTITDEQGNEFVLFAQSNYDFVENIKDRTDFEAYENHVHLIDNIKKNELNKLIPIARDLGQTMFLRIS
;
A
#
# COMPACT_ATOMS: atom_id res chain seq x y z
N MET A 1 16.54 -6.62 7.85
CA MET A 1 16.00 -5.46 8.58
C MET A 1 15.93 -5.77 10.07
N LYS A 2 16.21 -4.78 10.93
CA LYS A 2 15.99 -4.90 12.38
C LYS A 2 14.49 -4.93 12.67
N ARG A 3 14.04 -5.59 13.75
CA ARG A 3 12.61 -5.78 14.08
C ARG A 3 11.78 -4.48 14.04
N ILE A 4 12.37 -3.37 14.50
CA ILE A 4 11.74 -2.05 14.53
C ILE A 4 11.45 -1.51 13.12
N GLU A 5 12.31 -1.78 12.15
CA GLU A 5 12.12 -1.33 10.75
C GLU A 5 10.88 -1.99 10.13
N TYR A 6 10.63 -3.26 10.42
CA TYR A 6 9.40 -3.94 9.98
C TYR A 6 8.14 -3.31 10.58
N PHE A 7 8.16 -2.98 11.87
CA PHE A 7 7.02 -2.29 12.49
C PHE A 7 6.81 -0.91 11.90
N ALA A 8 7.89 -0.16 11.62
CA ALA A 8 7.80 1.14 10.97
C ALA A 8 7.12 1.03 9.59
N VAL A 9 7.56 0.08 8.75
CA VAL A 9 6.95 -0.18 7.44
C VAL A 9 5.48 -0.58 7.59
N ILE A 10 5.15 -1.53 8.47
CA ILE A 10 3.76 -1.95 8.67
C ILE A 10 2.89 -0.77 9.11
N THR A 11 3.37 0.09 10.01
CA THR A 11 2.61 1.26 10.45
C THR A 11 2.43 2.32 9.35
N SER A 12 3.34 2.43 8.38
CA SER A 12 3.17 3.36 7.26
C SER A 12 2.11 2.89 6.26
N LEU A 13 1.85 1.58 6.14
CA LEU A 13 0.79 1.04 5.28
C LEU A 13 -0.62 1.49 5.68
N PHE A 14 -0.79 2.03 6.89
CA PHE A 14 -2.08 2.53 7.38
C PHE A 14 -2.22 4.05 7.31
N LYS A 15 -1.26 4.75 6.72
CA LYS A 15 -1.29 6.20 6.58
C LYS A 15 -1.59 6.54 5.13
N PHE A 16 -2.73 7.19 4.92
CA PHE A 16 -3.20 7.57 3.59
C PHE A 16 -3.38 9.08 3.51
N LYS A 17 -3.31 9.61 2.29
CA LYS A 17 -3.75 10.95 1.93
C LYS A 17 -4.69 10.85 0.74
N THR A 18 -5.65 11.77 0.68
CA THR A 18 -6.53 11.93 -0.48
C THR A 18 -6.01 13.08 -1.31
N ILE A 19 -5.89 12.87 -2.61
CA ILE A 19 -5.62 13.92 -3.59
C ILE A 19 -6.75 13.95 -4.61
N THR A 20 -6.87 15.07 -5.32
CA THR A 20 -7.90 15.26 -6.35
C THR A 20 -7.27 15.60 -7.69
N ASP A 21 -7.94 15.28 -8.79
CA ASP A 21 -7.59 15.80 -10.12
C ASP A 21 -8.40 17.05 -10.50
N GLU A 22 -8.17 17.56 -11.71
CA GLU A 22 -8.91 18.71 -12.28
C GLU A 22 -10.41 18.48 -12.43
N GLN A 23 -10.84 17.23 -12.51
CA GLN A 23 -12.24 16.83 -12.68
C GLN A 23 -12.92 16.58 -11.33
N GLY A 24 -12.19 16.70 -10.23
CA GLY A 24 -12.68 16.44 -8.88
C GLY A 24 -12.72 14.96 -8.51
N ASN A 25 -12.08 14.08 -9.30
CA ASN A 25 -11.93 12.68 -8.92
C ASN A 25 -10.97 12.57 -7.73
N GLU A 26 -11.38 11.86 -6.69
CA GLU A 26 -10.54 11.58 -5.53
C GLU A 26 -9.68 10.33 -5.74
N PHE A 27 -8.44 10.39 -5.27
CA PHE A 27 -7.50 9.27 -5.29
C PHE A 27 -6.96 9.06 -3.87
N VAL A 28 -6.85 7.79 -3.46
CA VAL A 28 -6.33 7.43 -2.15
C VAL A 28 -4.92 6.90 -2.30
N LEU A 29 -3.95 7.67 -1.83
CA LEU A 29 -2.53 7.33 -1.88
C LEU A 29 -1.96 7.12 -0.48
N PHE A 30 -0.86 6.40 -0.37
CA PHE A 30 -0.09 6.38 0.87
C PHE A 30 0.44 7.79 1.20
N ALA A 31 0.51 8.10 2.49
CA ALA A 31 0.93 9.41 2.97
C ALA A 31 2.35 9.79 2.53
N GLN A 32 3.22 8.81 2.26
CA GLN A 32 4.57 9.02 1.74
C GLN A 32 4.64 9.20 0.22
N SER A 33 3.53 9.08 -0.52
CA SER A 33 3.54 9.38 -1.96
C SER A 33 3.91 10.85 -2.18
N ASN A 34 4.67 11.11 -3.24
CA ASN A 34 5.15 12.45 -3.59
C ASN A 34 4.10 13.28 -4.36
N TYR A 35 2.94 12.71 -4.68
CA TYR A 35 1.89 13.39 -5.41
C TYR A 35 0.96 14.14 -4.48
N ASP A 36 0.84 15.45 -4.65
CA ASP A 36 -0.18 16.26 -3.97
C ASP A 36 -1.36 16.60 -4.90
N PHE A 37 -1.18 16.39 -6.21
CA PHE A 37 -2.16 16.59 -7.26
C PHE A 37 -1.82 15.67 -8.45
N VAL A 38 -2.82 15.25 -9.21
CA VAL A 38 -2.65 14.39 -10.40
C VAL A 38 -3.46 14.91 -11.58
N GLU A 39 -2.91 14.79 -12.78
CA GLU A 39 -3.54 15.20 -14.03
C GLU A 39 -3.58 14.01 -15.00
N ASN A 40 -4.65 13.89 -15.79
CA ASN A 40 -4.75 12.96 -16.92
C ASN A 40 -4.57 11.47 -16.56
N ILE A 41 -5.04 11.04 -15.39
CA ILE A 41 -5.05 9.62 -15.03
C ILE A 41 -6.16 8.89 -15.80
N LYS A 42 -5.75 7.96 -16.68
CA LYS A 42 -6.68 7.19 -17.52
C LYS A 42 -7.34 6.03 -16.77
N ASP A 43 -6.61 5.42 -15.84
CA ASP A 43 -7.10 4.33 -15.00
C ASP A 43 -6.74 4.62 -13.55
N ARG A 44 -7.77 4.93 -12.75
CA ARG A 44 -7.61 5.22 -11.33
C ARG A 44 -7.09 4.02 -10.55
N THR A 45 -7.57 2.81 -10.87
CA THR A 45 -7.24 1.61 -10.10
C THR A 45 -5.78 1.25 -10.31
N ASP A 46 -5.31 1.30 -11.55
CA ASP A 46 -3.91 1.03 -11.91
C ASP A 46 -2.97 2.06 -11.27
N PHE A 47 -3.35 3.33 -11.30
CA PHE A 47 -2.58 4.41 -10.66
C PHE A 47 -2.48 4.24 -9.14
N GLU A 48 -3.61 4.03 -8.45
CA GLU A 48 -3.63 3.79 -7.01
C GLU A 48 -2.84 2.53 -6.65
N ALA A 49 -2.92 1.46 -7.45
CA ALA A 49 -2.15 0.23 -7.23
C ALA A 49 -0.64 0.46 -7.38
N TYR A 50 -0.22 1.24 -8.38
CA TYR A 50 1.19 1.58 -8.60
C TYR A 50 1.76 2.44 -7.46
N GLU A 51 1.08 3.52 -7.10
CA GLU A 51 1.52 4.44 -6.05
C GLU A 51 1.44 3.85 -4.64
N ASN A 52 0.53 2.90 -4.41
CA ASN A 52 0.39 2.19 -3.15
C ASN A 52 1.14 0.85 -3.14
N HIS A 53 2.09 0.65 -4.04
CA HIS A 53 2.88 -0.57 -4.09
C HIS A 53 4.09 -0.52 -3.13
N VAL A 54 4.12 -1.42 -2.15
CA VAL A 54 5.26 -1.56 -1.23
C VAL A 54 5.67 -3.03 -1.12
N HIS A 55 6.94 -3.31 -1.41
CA HIS A 55 7.55 -4.60 -1.12
C HIS A 55 7.87 -4.72 0.38
N LEU A 56 7.18 -5.62 1.07
CA LEU A 56 7.42 -5.89 2.50
C LEU A 56 8.53 -6.91 2.73
N ILE A 57 8.66 -7.87 1.82
CA ILE A 57 9.60 -8.98 1.89
C ILE A 57 10.03 -9.34 0.47
N ASP A 58 11.35 -9.40 0.25
CA ASP A 58 11.97 -9.80 -1.01
C ASP A 58 12.69 -11.14 -0.88
N ASN A 59 13.05 -11.75 -2.01
CA ASN A 59 13.89 -12.96 -2.09
C ASN A 59 13.37 -14.14 -1.26
N ILE A 60 12.05 -14.35 -1.27
CA ILE A 60 11.38 -15.41 -0.51
C ILE A 60 11.80 -16.79 -1.03
N LYS A 61 12.30 -17.65 -0.14
CA LYS A 61 12.58 -19.07 -0.49
C LYS A 61 11.28 -19.88 -0.51
N LYS A 62 11.25 -20.94 -1.31
CA LYS A 62 10.06 -21.81 -1.47
C LYS A 62 9.53 -22.38 -0.14
N ASN A 63 10.41 -22.68 0.81
CA ASN A 63 10.05 -23.18 2.14
C ASN A 63 9.53 -22.09 3.10
N GLU A 64 9.75 -20.82 2.80
CA GLU A 64 9.25 -19.67 3.56
C GLU A 64 7.88 -19.21 3.04
N LEU A 65 7.64 -19.38 1.73
CA LEU A 65 6.38 -19.00 1.09
C LEU A 65 5.15 -19.57 1.81
N ASN A 66 5.15 -20.86 2.14
CA ASN A 66 4.03 -21.50 2.83
C ASN A 66 3.72 -20.88 4.20
N LYS A 67 4.75 -20.34 4.88
CA LYS A 67 4.57 -19.63 6.17
C LYS A 67 4.10 -18.19 5.97
N LEU A 68 4.44 -17.58 4.82
CA LEU A 68 4.06 -16.21 4.49
C LEU A 68 2.62 -16.10 4.01
N ILE A 69 2.07 -17.10 3.33
CA ILE A 69 0.67 -17.10 2.86
C ILE A 69 -0.33 -16.72 3.96
N PRO A 70 -0.36 -17.38 5.15
CA PRO A 70 -1.30 -17.00 6.19
C PRO A 70 -1.04 -15.59 6.74
N ILE A 71 0.24 -15.19 6.89
CA ILE A 71 0.60 -13.84 7.36
C ILE A 71 0.11 -12.77 6.39
N ALA A 72 0.31 -12.96 5.09
CA ALA A 72 -0.12 -12.02 4.04
C ALA A 72 -1.65 -11.89 4.01
N ARG A 73 -2.37 -13.01 4.15
CA ARG A 73 -3.84 -13.00 4.25
C ARG A 73 -4.31 -12.19 5.46
N ASP A 74 -3.77 -12.48 6.63
CA ASP A 74 -4.21 -11.85 7.88
C ASP A 74 -3.85 -10.34 7.88
N LEU A 75 -2.71 -9.97 7.28
CA LEU A 75 -2.33 -8.57 7.05
C LEU A 75 -3.30 -7.86 6.10
N GLY A 76 -3.62 -8.50 4.96
CA GLY A 76 -4.57 -7.95 3.99
C GLY A 76 -5.96 -7.72 4.59
N GLN A 77 -6.46 -8.66 5.40
CA GLN A 77 -7.73 -8.50 6.12
C GLN A 77 -7.69 -7.32 7.10
N THR A 78 -6.58 -7.16 7.83
CA THR A 78 -6.39 -6.05 8.77
C THR A 78 -6.40 -4.69 8.06
N MET A 79 -5.83 -4.61 6.86
CA MET A 79 -5.85 -3.39 6.05
C MET A 79 -7.25 -3.08 5.52
N PHE A 80 -8.00 -4.10 5.08
CA PHE A 80 -9.36 -3.93 4.55
C PHE A 80 -10.32 -3.33 5.59
N LEU A 81 -10.22 -3.77 6.85
CA LEU A 81 -11.04 -3.28 7.96
C LEU A 81 -10.88 -1.78 8.26
N ARG A 82 -9.84 -1.12 7.73
CA ARG A 82 -9.55 0.29 7.98
C ARG A 82 -9.94 1.22 6.81
N ILE A 83 -10.27 0.63 5.66
CA ILE A 83 -10.70 1.31 4.43
C ILE A 83 -12.25 1.25 4.30
N SER A 84 -12.93 0.43 5.13
CA SER A 84 -14.40 0.30 5.19
C SER A 84 -14.99 1.19 6.28
#